data_AF-A0A069NIF0-F1
#
_entry.id   AF-A0A069NIF0-F1
#
_cell.length_a   1.000
_cell.length_b   1.000
_cell.length_c   1.000
_cell.angle_alpha   90.00
_cell.angle_beta   90.00
_cell.angle_gamma   90.00
#
_symmetry.space_group_name_H-M   'P 1'
#
loop_
_entity.id
_entity.type
_entity.pdbx_description
1 polymer ?
#
loop_
_entity_poly.entity_id
_entity_poly.type
_entity_poly.pdbx_seq_one_letter_code
_entity_poly.pdbx_strand_id
1 'polypeptide(L)'
;MWTLVGGRATRNGASVATGSPVAYTTILYLNGVIHAKNTAGNWYKSGTSPWMNLGAADPRTAASTGSQGTSNTSTNGVLQDKSFGVKGDGTTNDRAALQAAIDGSVGQILLITGKSRIDTTGLTLRSNTHIRFAPGASIKMLSHNTGSYQMMRVWDVSNVNIEAPYLDGSKELNSAGSGEWGMGISINGSTGVTITNPTTINCWGDGIYIGNSQSGSNKTSSNVSISGHHANGCRRQGATITSGSGITFTNPLWENIAGTAPACGLDIEPNDNNAVLQAIKIVSPTTQGCAGGGILVYLGFLPGPVAKNVDIQITNHTDRCTTDSFDVQGLRLNGCVVTGAITSTNPVWKKNWYFADWDSNGPKVSVVNPKVG
;
A
#
# COMPACT_ATOMS: atom_id res chain seq x y z
N MET A 1 29.65 -18.57 -5.17
CA MET A 1 29.37 -19.27 -6.43
C MET A 1 28.83 -20.66 -6.15
N TRP A 2 27.73 -21.03 -6.78
CA TRP A 2 27.17 -22.39 -6.73
C TRP A 2 27.60 -23.16 -7.95
N THR A 3 28.13 -24.36 -7.78
CA THR A 3 28.59 -25.20 -8.90
C THR A 3 28.20 -26.66 -8.70
N LEU A 4 28.16 -27.40 -9.79
CA LEU A 4 27.99 -28.85 -9.79
C LEU A 4 29.37 -29.49 -10.01
N VAL A 5 29.85 -30.28 -9.06
CA VAL A 5 31.14 -30.99 -9.16
C VAL A 5 30.89 -32.46 -8.86
N GLY A 6 31.21 -33.34 -9.82
CA GLY A 6 31.02 -34.80 -9.66
C GLY A 6 29.58 -35.20 -9.30
N GLY A 7 28.59 -34.48 -9.82
CA GLY A 7 27.17 -34.72 -9.52
C GLY A 7 26.71 -34.24 -8.14
N ARG A 8 27.52 -33.45 -7.43
CA ARG A 8 27.17 -32.84 -6.13
C ARG A 8 27.09 -31.32 -6.24
N ALA A 9 26.12 -30.72 -5.56
CA ALA A 9 26.03 -29.27 -5.45
C ALA A 9 27.06 -28.77 -4.43
N THR A 10 27.84 -27.76 -4.82
CA THR A 10 28.83 -27.11 -3.95
C THR A 10 28.58 -25.61 -3.87
N ARG A 11 28.89 -25.01 -2.72
CA ARG A 11 28.88 -23.56 -2.50
C ARG A 11 30.31 -23.12 -2.20
N ASN A 12 30.88 -22.29 -3.06
CA ASN A 12 32.27 -21.83 -2.95
C ASN A 12 33.26 -23.00 -2.83
N GLY A 13 33.05 -24.09 -3.58
CA GLY A 13 33.88 -25.28 -3.56
C GLY A 13 33.61 -26.28 -2.43
N ALA A 14 32.82 -25.92 -1.41
CA ALA A 14 32.44 -26.83 -0.34
C ALA A 14 31.16 -27.62 -0.70
N SER A 15 31.16 -28.94 -0.45
CA SER A 15 29.96 -29.77 -0.63
C SER A 15 28.85 -29.34 0.32
N VAL A 16 27.60 -29.33 -0.16
CA VAL A 16 26.43 -28.96 0.62
C VAL A 16 25.52 -30.17 0.78
N ALA A 17 24.99 -30.38 1.99
CA ALA A 17 24.00 -31.42 2.25
C ALA A 17 22.67 -31.04 1.60
N THR A 18 22.36 -31.67 0.46
CA THR A 18 21.12 -31.39 -0.27
C THR A 18 20.01 -32.41 -0.03
N GLY A 19 20.35 -33.56 0.55
CA GLY A 19 19.39 -34.65 0.80
C GLY A 19 18.94 -35.41 -0.45
N SER A 20 19.58 -35.21 -1.62
CA SER A 20 19.31 -36.10 -2.77
C SER A 20 20.06 -37.42 -2.62
N PRO A 21 19.39 -38.58 -2.82
CA PRO A 21 20.05 -39.89 -2.75
C PRO A 21 20.85 -40.22 -4.02
N VAL A 22 20.74 -39.42 -5.08
CA VAL A 22 21.40 -39.62 -6.38
C VAL A 22 21.99 -38.31 -6.91
N ALA A 23 22.88 -38.41 -7.90
CA ALA A 23 23.62 -37.27 -8.44
C ALA A 23 22.71 -36.21 -9.08
N TYR A 24 23.10 -34.95 -8.94
CA TYR A 24 22.55 -33.83 -9.70
C TYR A 24 23.14 -33.76 -11.10
N THR A 25 22.30 -33.42 -12.06
CA THR A 25 22.68 -33.20 -13.47
C THR A 25 22.57 -31.74 -13.87
N THR A 26 21.73 -30.96 -13.19
CA THR A 26 21.46 -29.55 -13.49
C THR A 26 21.41 -28.72 -12.23
N ILE A 27 21.96 -27.51 -12.28
CA ILE A 27 21.78 -26.46 -11.27
C ILE A 27 21.19 -25.22 -11.94
N LEU A 28 20.24 -24.56 -11.29
CA LEU A 28 19.47 -23.43 -11.81
C LEU A 28 19.35 -22.36 -10.73
N TYR A 29 19.62 -21.11 -11.08
CA TYR A 29 19.30 -19.96 -10.24
C TYR A 29 18.00 -19.32 -10.72
N LEU A 30 16.99 -19.27 -9.86
CA LEU A 30 15.66 -18.77 -10.20
C LEU A 30 15.05 -18.04 -9.00
N ASN A 31 14.58 -16.80 -9.21
CA ASN A 31 13.92 -15.97 -8.20
C ASN A 31 14.70 -15.86 -6.87
N GLY A 32 16.02 -15.67 -6.95
CA GLY A 32 16.86 -15.52 -5.76
C GLY A 32 17.30 -16.83 -5.09
N VAL A 33 16.88 -17.99 -5.60
CA VAL A 33 17.10 -19.30 -4.95
C VAL A 33 17.73 -20.30 -5.92
N ILE A 34 18.61 -21.15 -5.41
CA ILE A 34 19.20 -22.26 -6.18
C ILE A 34 18.26 -23.46 -6.18
N HIS A 35 18.05 -24.01 -7.36
CA HIS A 35 17.39 -25.28 -7.61
C HIS A 35 18.37 -26.25 -8.26
N ALA A 36 18.23 -27.55 -8.02
CA ALA A 36 19.01 -28.58 -8.72
C ALA A 36 18.15 -29.78 -9.08
N LYS A 37 18.34 -30.34 -10.28
CA LYS A 37 17.64 -31.53 -10.78
C LYS A 37 18.55 -32.75 -10.72
N ASN A 38 18.06 -33.84 -10.15
CA ASN A 38 18.82 -35.07 -10.04
C ASN A 38 18.62 -36.02 -11.22
N THR A 39 19.45 -37.07 -11.32
CA THR A 39 19.40 -38.09 -12.38
C THR A 39 18.07 -38.85 -12.41
N ALA A 40 17.35 -38.90 -11.28
CA ALA A 40 16.00 -39.47 -11.20
C ALA A 40 14.90 -38.48 -11.63
N GLY A 41 15.26 -37.28 -12.05
CA GLY A 41 14.33 -36.28 -12.56
C GLY A 41 13.71 -35.36 -11.51
N ASN A 42 14.04 -35.52 -10.22
CA ASN A 42 13.48 -34.73 -9.13
C ASN A 42 14.26 -33.43 -8.90
N TRP A 43 13.54 -32.35 -8.65
CA TRP A 43 14.07 -31.04 -8.32
C TRP A 43 14.20 -30.84 -6.82
N TYR A 44 15.22 -30.08 -6.42
CA TYR A 44 15.49 -29.72 -5.04
C TYR A 44 15.72 -28.22 -4.96
N LYS A 45 15.23 -27.57 -3.90
CA LYS A 45 15.36 -26.13 -3.66
C LYS A 45 16.20 -25.86 -2.42
N SER A 46 17.21 -25.00 -2.58
CA SER A 46 18.05 -24.50 -1.49
C SER A 46 17.28 -23.55 -0.55
N GLY A 47 17.79 -23.38 0.67
CA GLY A 47 17.16 -22.56 1.73
C GLY A 47 16.88 -23.33 3.01
N THR A 48 16.95 -24.67 2.96
CA THR A 48 16.94 -25.58 4.11
C THR A 48 18.13 -26.54 4.05
N SER A 49 18.47 -27.19 5.15
CA SER A 49 19.50 -28.23 5.21
C SER A 49 18.91 -29.50 5.84
N PRO A 50 18.65 -30.58 5.07
CA PRO A 50 18.88 -30.71 3.64
C PRO A 50 17.94 -29.85 2.78
N TRP A 51 18.21 -29.77 1.48
CA TRP A 51 17.36 -29.01 0.54
C TRP A 51 15.97 -29.63 0.43
N MET A 52 15.00 -28.78 0.14
CA MET A 52 13.61 -29.21 -0.02
C MET A 52 13.45 -29.96 -1.35
N ASN A 53 12.97 -31.21 -1.32
CA ASN A 53 12.62 -31.96 -2.53
C ASN A 53 11.28 -31.44 -3.08
N LEU A 54 11.29 -31.00 -4.34
CA LEU A 54 10.13 -30.47 -5.07
C LEU A 54 9.48 -31.51 -6.01
N GLY A 55 10.06 -32.71 -6.13
CA GLY A 55 9.59 -33.74 -7.06
C GLY A 55 9.93 -33.44 -8.52
N ALA A 56 9.27 -34.11 -9.46
CA ALA A 56 9.64 -34.06 -10.89
C ALA A 56 9.22 -32.77 -11.63
N ALA A 57 8.40 -31.92 -11.02
CA ALA A 57 7.88 -30.70 -11.64
C ALA A 57 8.98 -29.66 -11.84
N ASP A 58 9.13 -29.15 -13.07
CA ASP A 58 10.13 -28.14 -13.38
C ASP A 58 9.78 -26.80 -12.72
N PRO A 59 10.65 -26.24 -11.85
CA PRO A 59 10.37 -25.02 -11.12
C PRO A 59 10.24 -23.79 -12.02
N ARG A 60 10.62 -23.88 -13.31
CA ARG A 60 10.41 -22.81 -14.30
C ARG A 60 8.98 -22.75 -14.82
N THR A 61 8.23 -23.85 -14.74
CA THR A 61 6.89 -23.99 -15.33
C THR A 61 5.77 -24.00 -14.29
N ALA A 62 6.09 -23.95 -13.01
CA ALA A 62 5.11 -23.90 -11.94
C ALA A 62 4.43 -22.51 -11.88
N ALA A 63 3.35 -22.34 -12.64
CA ALA A 63 2.35 -21.31 -12.37
C ALA A 63 1.74 -21.58 -10.98
N SER A 64 1.63 -20.52 -10.18
CA SER A 64 1.21 -20.50 -8.77
C SER A 64 -0.03 -21.36 -8.49
N THR A 65 0.18 -22.62 -8.09
CA THR A 65 -0.87 -23.53 -7.63
C THR A 65 -0.27 -24.42 -6.54
N GLY A 66 -0.58 -24.09 -5.28
CA GLY A 66 -0.20 -24.89 -4.13
C GLY A 66 -1.40 -25.68 -3.64
N SER A 67 -1.28 -27.01 -3.59
CA SER A 67 -2.15 -27.85 -2.76
C SER A 67 -1.33 -28.84 -1.94
N GLN A 68 -1.51 -28.68 -0.63
CA GLN A 68 -1.50 -29.59 0.52
C GLN A 68 -0.74 -30.92 0.46
N GLY A 69 0.15 -31.09 1.44
CA GLY A 69 0.44 -32.36 2.11
C GLY A 69 0.10 -32.23 3.60
N THR A 70 -0.60 -33.22 4.14
CA THR A 70 -1.08 -33.31 5.53
C THR A 70 0.06 -33.52 6.53
N SER A 71 0.11 -32.70 7.59
CA SER A 71 0.81 -33.04 8.84
C SER A 71 0.19 -32.29 10.01
N ASN A 72 -0.16 -33.06 11.04
CA ASN A 72 -0.57 -32.54 12.34
C ASN A 72 0.54 -31.67 12.96
N THR A 73 0.12 -30.50 13.45
CA THR A 73 0.74 -29.63 14.47
C THR A 73 2.18 -29.14 14.29
N SER A 74 2.34 -28.00 13.60
CA SER A 74 3.13 -26.83 14.07
C SER A 74 2.70 -25.56 13.30
N THR A 75 2.11 -24.59 14.01
CA THR A 75 1.55 -23.30 13.52
C THR A 75 2.56 -22.15 13.52
N ASN A 76 3.85 -22.41 13.30
CA ASN A 76 4.85 -21.35 13.33
C ASN A 76 4.75 -20.47 12.06
N GLY A 77 3.92 -19.42 12.12
CA GLY A 77 4.01 -18.25 11.25
C GLY A 77 2.70 -17.69 10.71
N VAL A 78 1.59 -18.44 10.76
CA VAL A 78 0.28 -17.97 10.25
C VAL A 78 -0.85 -18.35 11.21
N LEU A 79 -1.66 -17.36 11.62
CA LEU A 79 -2.88 -17.54 12.39
C LEU A 79 -4.10 -17.14 11.55
N GLN A 80 -5.18 -17.91 11.61
CA GLN A 80 -6.43 -17.57 10.92
C GLN A 80 -7.33 -16.72 11.80
N ASP A 81 -7.97 -15.72 11.23
CA ASP A 81 -8.98 -14.87 11.86
C ASP A 81 -10.06 -15.66 12.64
N LYS A 82 -10.54 -16.78 12.08
CA LYS A 82 -11.54 -17.67 12.70
C LYS A 82 -11.12 -18.23 14.06
N SER A 83 -9.82 -18.39 14.30
CA SER A 83 -9.32 -18.86 15.61
C SER A 83 -9.57 -17.85 16.75
N PHE A 84 -9.88 -16.60 16.40
CA PHE A 84 -10.25 -15.53 17.33
C PHE A 84 -11.75 -15.24 17.34
N GLY A 85 -12.57 -16.11 16.72
CA GLY A 85 -14.02 -15.99 16.72
C GLY A 85 -14.62 -15.15 15.60
N VAL A 86 -13.82 -14.70 14.62
CA VAL A 86 -14.32 -14.00 13.42
C VAL A 86 -15.28 -14.90 12.65
N LYS A 87 -16.48 -14.41 12.34
CA LYS A 87 -17.48 -15.15 11.58
C LYS A 87 -17.24 -15.01 10.09
N GLY A 88 -17.04 -13.80 9.59
CA GLY A 88 -16.77 -13.53 8.18
C GLY A 88 -17.93 -13.93 7.26
N ASP A 89 -19.17 -13.80 7.73
CA ASP A 89 -20.41 -14.25 7.08
C ASP A 89 -21.12 -13.14 6.28
N GLY A 90 -20.53 -11.94 6.21
CA GLY A 90 -21.08 -10.77 5.53
C GLY A 90 -22.13 -10.00 6.31
N THR A 91 -22.47 -10.43 7.54
CA THR A 91 -23.58 -9.89 8.34
C THR A 91 -23.15 -9.55 9.77
N THR A 92 -22.46 -10.46 10.45
CA THR A 92 -22.04 -10.31 11.84
C THR A 92 -21.02 -9.17 11.98
N ASN A 93 -21.17 -8.36 13.04
CA ASN A 93 -20.15 -7.38 13.40
C ASN A 93 -18.92 -8.09 13.99
N ASP A 94 -17.93 -8.33 13.13
CA ASP A 94 -16.69 -9.02 13.45
C ASP A 94 -15.62 -8.10 14.06
N ARG A 95 -15.90 -6.80 14.26
CA ARG A 95 -14.90 -5.80 14.66
C ARG A 95 -14.11 -6.24 15.90
N ALA A 96 -14.79 -6.71 16.94
CA ALA A 96 -14.15 -7.14 18.18
C ALA A 96 -13.23 -8.36 17.98
N ALA A 97 -13.70 -9.37 17.25
CA ALA A 97 -12.93 -10.58 16.97
C ALA A 97 -11.74 -10.30 16.04
N LEU A 98 -11.91 -9.44 15.04
CA LEU A 98 -10.81 -9.01 14.16
C LEU A 98 -9.73 -8.25 14.91
N GLN A 99 -10.09 -7.38 15.86
CA GLN A 99 -9.10 -6.72 16.70
C GLN A 99 -8.35 -7.71 17.60
N ALA A 100 -9.07 -8.68 18.20
CA ALA A 100 -8.43 -9.73 18.99
C ALA A 100 -7.45 -10.55 18.11
N ALA A 101 -7.82 -10.81 16.86
CA ALA A 101 -6.95 -11.47 15.90
C ALA A 101 -5.70 -10.64 15.56
N ILE A 102 -5.86 -9.33 15.34
CA ILE A 102 -4.72 -8.42 15.10
C ILE A 102 -3.79 -8.38 16.31
N ASP A 103 -4.34 -8.24 17.52
CA ASP A 103 -3.56 -8.16 18.75
C ASP A 103 -2.84 -9.49 19.07
N GLY A 104 -3.51 -10.62 18.83
CA GLY A 104 -2.97 -11.96 19.10
C GLY A 104 -2.04 -12.52 18.02
N SER A 105 -1.87 -11.83 16.89
CA SER A 105 -1.04 -12.28 15.76
C SER A 105 0.24 -11.46 15.56
N VAL A 106 0.55 -10.51 16.45
CA VAL A 106 1.77 -9.70 16.36
C VAL A 106 3.02 -10.59 16.25
N GLY A 107 3.87 -10.32 15.25
CA GLY A 107 5.05 -11.15 14.96
C GLY A 107 4.75 -12.42 14.14
N GLN A 108 3.49 -12.66 13.79
CA GLN A 108 3.02 -13.72 12.91
C GLN A 108 2.16 -13.11 11.79
N ILE A 109 1.77 -13.93 10.83
CA ILE A 109 0.86 -13.53 9.75
C ILE A 109 -0.58 -13.81 10.20
N LEU A 110 -1.43 -12.79 10.26
CA LEU A 110 -2.87 -12.96 10.34
C LEU A 110 -3.46 -13.17 8.95
N LEU A 111 -4.11 -14.31 8.73
CA LEU A 111 -4.90 -14.58 7.53
C LEU A 111 -6.38 -14.27 7.78
N ILE A 112 -6.90 -13.24 7.12
CA ILE A 112 -8.34 -12.91 7.08
C ILE A 112 -8.97 -13.71 5.95
N THR A 113 -10.00 -14.50 6.26
CA THR A 113 -10.52 -15.55 5.36
C THR A 113 -11.94 -15.30 4.86
N GLY A 114 -12.73 -14.51 5.57
CA GLY A 114 -14.15 -14.31 5.28
C GLY A 114 -14.52 -12.89 4.87
N LYS A 115 -15.84 -12.67 4.70
CA LYS A 115 -16.44 -11.37 4.44
C LYS A 115 -16.86 -10.76 5.76
N SER A 116 -15.96 -10.03 6.41
CA SER A 116 -16.23 -9.47 7.72
C SER A 116 -17.02 -8.16 7.62
N ARG A 117 -17.83 -7.86 8.64
CA ARG A 117 -18.41 -6.53 8.84
C ARG A 117 -17.82 -5.86 10.06
N ILE A 118 -17.67 -4.54 10.02
CA ILE A 118 -17.19 -3.75 11.16
C ILE A 118 -18.05 -2.50 11.36
N ASP A 119 -18.12 -2.01 12.59
CA ASP A 119 -18.64 -0.68 12.90
C ASP A 119 -17.56 0.42 12.81
N THR A 120 -17.96 1.66 13.08
CA THR A 120 -17.13 2.87 12.99
C THR A 120 -15.98 2.94 14.00
N THR A 121 -15.94 2.04 14.99
CA THR A 121 -14.79 1.92 15.90
C THR A 121 -13.51 1.53 15.14
N GLY A 122 -13.66 0.80 14.04
CA GLY A 122 -12.55 0.38 13.20
C GLY A 122 -11.56 -0.57 13.88
N LEU A 123 -10.42 -0.78 13.22
CA LEU A 123 -9.34 -1.65 13.66
C LEU A 123 -8.07 -0.83 13.89
N THR A 124 -7.38 -1.09 15.01
CA THR A 124 -6.08 -0.46 15.32
C THR A 124 -4.99 -1.49 15.15
N LEU A 125 -4.04 -1.22 14.26
CA LEU A 125 -2.90 -2.10 14.00
C LEU A 125 -1.81 -1.88 15.04
N ARG A 126 -0.90 -2.85 15.17
CA ARG A 126 0.23 -2.83 16.10
C ARG A 126 1.55 -2.81 15.32
N SER A 127 2.64 -2.50 15.99
CA SER A 127 3.97 -2.73 15.42
C SER A 127 4.18 -4.21 15.19
N ASN A 128 4.89 -4.58 14.11
CA ASN A 128 5.11 -5.97 13.69
C ASN A 128 3.82 -6.72 13.31
N THR A 129 2.78 -5.99 12.90
CA THR A 129 1.58 -6.57 12.29
C THR A 129 1.88 -7.03 10.86
N HIS A 130 1.50 -8.27 10.53
CA HIS A 130 1.45 -8.77 9.17
C HIS A 130 0.06 -9.36 8.90
N ILE A 131 -0.73 -8.73 8.03
CA ILE A 131 -2.07 -9.18 7.66
C ILE A 131 -2.07 -9.62 6.19
N ARG A 132 -2.76 -10.71 5.88
CA ARG A 132 -3.05 -11.16 4.51
C ARG A 132 -4.53 -11.45 4.37
N PHE A 133 -5.13 -10.99 3.28
CA PHE A 133 -6.49 -11.37 2.90
C PHE A 133 -6.44 -12.57 1.96
N ALA A 134 -7.25 -13.58 2.26
CA ALA A 134 -7.49 -14.69 1.32
C ALA A 134 -8.29 -14.18 0.10
N PRO A 135 -8.20 -14.85 -1.06
CA PRO A 135 -9.03 -14.51 -2.22
C PRO A 135 -10.52 -14.44 -1.85
N GLY A 136 -11.17 -13.30 -2.13
CA GLY A 136 -12.59 -13.08 -1.82
C GLY A 136 -12.90 -12.67 -0.37
N ALA A 137 -11.90 -12.61 0.50
CA ALA A 137 -12.04 -12.02 1.83
C ALA A 137 -12.18 -10.49 1.73
N SER A 138 -12.94 -9.90 2.65
CA SER A 138 -13.17 -8.45 2.66
C SER A 138 -13.58 -7.95 4.04
N ILE A 139 -13.48 -6.65 4.24
CA ILE A 139 -14.06 -5.95 5.38
C ILE A 139 -14.97 -4.86 4.83
N LYS A 140 -16.25 -4.89 5.24
CA LYS A 140 -17.24 -3.88 4.83
C LYS A 140 -17.88 -3.20 6.04
N MET A 141 -17.98 -1.88 6.03
CA MET A 141 -18.60 -1.09 7.10
C MET A 141 -20.10 -1.43 7.24
N LEU A 142 -20.61 -1.60 8.46
CA LEU A 142 -22.05 -1.62 8.76
C LEU A 142 -22.67 -0.24 8.48
N SER A 143 -24.01 -0.15 8.46
CA SER A 143 -24.69 1.14 8.41
C SER A 143 -24.24 2.04 9.56
N HIS A 144 -24.02 3.31 9.27
CA HIS A 144 -23.42 4.24 10.23
C HIS A 144 -23.93 5.67 10.03
N ASN A 145 -23.70 6.52 11.03
CA ASN A 145 -24.03 7.94 11.01
C ASN A 145 -22.89 8.72 11.65
N THR A 146 -21.79 8.88 10.91
CA THR A 146 -20.63 9.65 11.38
C THR A 146 -19.93 10.35 10.22
N GLY A 147 -19.45 11.56 10.49
CA GLY A 147 -18.60 12.31 9.57
C GLY A 147 -17.12 11.87 9.59
N SER A 148 -16.74 10.98 10.51
CA SER A 148 -15.36 10.50 10.67
C SER A 148 -15.28 9.04 11.11
N TYR A 149 -14.41 8.26 10.46
CA TYR A 149 -14.00 6.91 10.84
C TYR A 149 -12.69 6.53 10.15
N GLN A 150 -12.02 5.50 10.66
CA GLN A 150 -10.91 4.84 9.97
C GLN A 150 -11.10 3.33 10.07
N MET A 151 -11.29 2.64 8.93
CA MET A 151 -11.49 1.19 8.96
C MET A 151 -10.24 0.48 9.49
N MET A 152 -9.06 0.91 9.06
CA MET A 152 -7.75 0.48 9.58
C MET A 152 -6.86 1.67 9.96
N ARG A 153 -6.45 1.71 11.23
CA ARG A 153 -5.52 2.70 11.78
C ARG A 153 -4.13 2.09 11.91
N VAL A 154 -3.20 2.58 11.09
CA VAL A 154 -1.76 2.30 11.16
C VAL A 154 -1.09 3.50 11.80
N TRP A 155 -1.35 3.71 13.09
CA TRP A 155 -0.98 4.93 13.79
C TRP A 155 0.15 4.68 14.78
N ASP A 156 1.22 5.47 14.68
CA ASP A 156 2.38 5.47 15.58
C ASP A 156 3.03 4.08 15.76
N VAL A 157 2.97 3.25 14.72
CA VAL A 157 3.51 1.89 14.72
C VAL A 157 4.62 1.72 13.69
N SER A 158 5.35 0.62 13.79
CA SER A 158 6.45 0.30 12.89
C SER A 158 6.40 -1.13 12.38
N ASN A 159 6.97 -1.37 11.20
CA ASN A 159 7.09 -2.70 10.60
C ASN A 159 5.70 -3.34 10.41
N VAL A 160 4.92 -2.76 9.49
CA VAL A 160 3.55 -3.23 9.17
C VAL A 160 3.52 -3.71 7.73
N ASN A 161 2.99 -4.91 7.52
CA ASN A 161 2.74 -5.47 6.20
C ASN A 161 1.26 -5.84 6.03
N ILE A 162 0.62 -5.38 4.96
CA ILE A 162 -0.78 -5.69 4.66
C ILE A 162 -0.89 -6.14 3.20
N GLU A 163 -1.30 -7.39 3.00
CA GLU A 163 -1.40 -8.02 1.68
C GLU A 163 -2.86 -8.17 1.25
N ALA A 164 -3.16 -7.60 0.08
CA ALA A 164 -4.44 -7.65 -0.63
C ALA A 164 -5.67 -7.20 0.19
N PRO A 165 -5.61 -6.17 1.05
CA PRO A 165 -6.77 -5.78 1.82
C PRO A 165 -7.89 -5.30 0.89
N TYR A 166 -9.11 -5.80 1.10
CA TYR A 166 -10.30 -5.33 0.39
C TYR A 166 -11.25 -4.67 1.39
N LEU A 167 -11.34 -3.34 1.33
CA LEU A 167 -12.09 -2.52 2.27
C LEU A 167 -13.21 -1.77 1.53
N ASP A 168 -14.45 -1.95 2.00
CA ASP A 168 -15.63 -1.21 1.53
C ASP A 168 -16.15 -0.31 2.65
N GLY A 169 -16.00 1.01 2.45
CA GLY A 169 -16.40 2.03 3.41
C GLY A 169 -17.91 2.24 3.52
N SER A 170 -18.71 1.59 2.66
CA SER A 170 -20.17 1.65 2.65
C SER A 170 -20.72 3.07 2.69
N LYS A 171 -20.16 4.03 1.94
CA LYS A 171 -20.63 5.43 1.94
C LYS A 171 -22.14 5.54 1.68
N GLU A 172 -22.71 4.61 0.91
CA GLU A 172 -24.13 4.52 0.61
C GLU A 172 -25.00 4.22 1.84
N LEU A 173 -24.40 3.65 2.89
CA LEU A 173 -25.05 3.33 4.17
C LEU A 173 -24.75 4.39 5.25
N ASN A 174 -24.01 5.45 4.93
CA ASN A 174 -23.75 6.53 5.87
C ASN A 174 -24.88 7.56 5.81
N SER A 175 -25.58 7.77 6.94
CA SER A 175 -26.64 8.77 7.05
C SER A 175 -26.18 10.12 7.61
N ALA A 176 -24.87 10.33 7.77
CA ALA A 176 -24.32 11.61 8.21
C ALA A 176 -24.59 12.73 7.19
N GLY A 177 -25.03 13.89 7.67
CA GLY A 177 -25.24 15.08 6.82
C GLY A 177 -23.98 15.89 6.52
N SER A 178 -22.85 15.59 7.16
CA SER A 178 -21.59 16.34 7.02
C SER A 178 -20.36 15.52 7.45
N GLY A 179 -19.18 16.14 7.35
CA GLY A 179 -17.88 15.55 7.71
C GLY A 179 -17.19 14.89 6.52
N GLU A 180 -15.88 14.79 6.57
CA GLU A 180 -15.02 14.46 5.42
C GLU A 180 -14.02 13.33 5.69
N TRP A 181 -13.99 12.81 6.92
CA TRP A 181 -12.87 12.02 7.45
C TRP A 181 -13.20 10.54 7.62
N GLY A 182 -13.79 9.89 6.61
CA GLY A 182 -14.08 8.45 6.62
C GLY A 182 -13.11 7.64 5.77
N MET A 183 -12.00 7.18 6.34
CA MET A 183 -10.91 6.57 5.58
C MET A 183 -10.97 5.05 5.56
N GLY A 184 -10.56 4.44 4.43
CA GLY A 184 -10.25 3.02 4.37
C GLY A 184 -9.04 2.67 5.23
N ILE A 185 -7.85 3.15 4.84
CA ILE A 185 -6.60 2.96 5.59
C ILE A 185 -6.02 4.32 5.96
N SER A 186 -5.72 4.52 7.24
CA SER A 186 -5.12 5.75 7.75
C SER A 186 -3.75 5.46 8.36
N ILE A 187 -2.69 6.04 7.79
CA ILE A 187 -1.29 5.85 8.16
C ILE A 187 -0.74 7.15 8.74
N ASN A 188 -0.47 7.19 10.04
CA ASN A 188 -0.12 8.42 10.74
C ASN A 188 1.02 8.18 11.72
N GLY A 189 2.14 8.91 11.59
CA GLY A 189 3.31 8.73 12.47
C GLY A 189 3.98 7.35 12.41
N SER A 190 3.72 6.58 11.35
CA SER A 190 4.17 5.19 11.24
C SER A 190 5.40 5.04 10.35
N THR A 191 6.23 4.03 10.63
CA THR A 191 7.49 3.81 9.90
C THR A 191 7.64 2.38 9.37
N GLY A 192 8.02 2.22 8.10
CA GLY A 192 8.20 0.89 7.52
C GLY A 192 6.85 0.19 7.33
N VAL A 193 5.99 0.79 6.51
CA VAL A 193 4.67 0.28 6.18
C VAL A 193 4.67 -0.18 4.72
N THR A 194 4.34 -1.45 4.48
CA THR A 194 4.17 -2.00 3.14
C THR A 194 2.73 -2.46 2.96
N ILE A 195 2.08 -2.00 1.90
CA ILE A 195 0.72 -2.42 1.54
C ILE A 195 0.71 -2.83 0.07
N THR A 196 0.37 -4.09 -0.19
CA THR A 196 0.40 -4.66 -1.55
C THR A 196 -1.02 -4.99 -2.01
N ASN A 197 -1.38 -4.49 -3.19
CA ASN A 197 -2.68 -4.63 -3.84
C ASN A 197 -3.88 -4.24 -2.95
N PRO A 198 -3.85 -3.10 -2.24
CA PRO A 198 -5.03 -2.68 -1.48
C PRO A 198 -6.16 -2.26 -2.41
N THR A 199 -7.38 -2.65 -2.08
CA THR A 199 -8.61 -2.15 -2.67
C THR A 199 -9.40 -1.39 -1.61
N THR A 200 -9.67 -0.11 -1.85
CA THR A 200 -10.46 0.75 -0.96
C THR A 200 -11.60 1.36 -1.76
N ILE A 201 -12.84 0.94 -1.48
CA ILE A 201 -14.00 1.39 -2.25
C ILE A 201 -15.03 2.07 -1.37
N ASN A 202 -15.79 2.98 -1.96
CA ASN A 202 -16.96 3.61 -1.32
C ASN A 202 -16.64 4.20 0.07
N CYS A 203 -15.44 4.74 0.26
CA CYS A 203 -15.08 5.43 1.51
C CYS A 203 -15.81 6.77 1.59
N TRP A 204 -16.23 7.16 2.80
CA TRP A 204 -16.89 8.44 3.06
C TRP A 204 -15.93 9.63 2.92
N GLY A 205 -14.64 9.41 3.16
CA GLY A 205 -13.56 10.33 2.83
C GLY A 205 -12.66 9.68 1.78
N ASP A 206 -11.47 9.30 2.21
CA ASP A 206 -10.37 8.91 1.33
C ASP A 206 -10.11 7.41 1.36
N GLY A 207 -9.62 6.84 0.26
CA GLY A 207 -9.21 5.43 0.24
C GLY A 207 -8.05 5.17 1.20
N ILE A 208 -6.91 5.83 0.95
CA ILE A 208 -5.75 5.81 1.84
C ILE A 208 -5.37 7.24 2.26
N TYR A 209 -5.16 7.47 3.55
CA TYR A 209 -4.71 8.75 4.09
C TYR A 209 -3.35 8.58 4.76
N ILE A 210 -2.37 9.45 4.45
CA ILE A 210 -1.05 9.44 5.06
C ILE A 210 -0.70 10.81 5.65
N GLY A 211 -0.30 10.85 6.92
CA GLY A 211 0.04 12.10 7.59
C GLY A 211 0.96 11.95 8.80
N ASN A 212 1.09 13.04 9.56
CA ASN A 212 1.75 13.05 10.87
C ASN A 212 0.89 12.30 11.90
N SER A 213 1.52 11.90 12.99
CA SER A 213 0.91 11.28 14.16
C SER A 213 -0.35 12.01 14.63
N GLN A 214 -1.42 11.26 14.89
CA GLN A 214 -2.64 11.80 15.49
C GLN A 214 -2.65 11.72 17.03
N SER A 215 -1.61 11.14 17.65
CA SER A 215 -1.47 11.06 19.12
C SER A 215 -0.80 12.29 19.75
N GLY A 216 -0.54 13.34 18.97
CA GLY A 216 0.07 14.60 19.43
C GLY A 216 1.60 14.63 19.40
N SER A 217 2.26 13.54 19.04
CA SER A 217 3.73 13.51 18.89
C SER A 217 4.25 14.29 17.67
N ASN A 218 3.37 14.64 16.73
CA ASN A 218 3.69 15.19 15.42
C ASN A 218 4.70 14.34 14.61
N LYS A 219 4.94 13.09 15.00
CA LYS A 219 5.86 12.19 14.30
C LYS A 219 5.42 12.04 12.84
N THR A 220 6.36 12.20 11.92
CA THR A 220 6.13 12.06 10.49
C THR A 220 6.11 10.59 10.07
N SER A 221 5.15 10.22 9.22
CA SER A 221 5.15 8.89 8.58
C SER A 221 6.34 8.74 7.65
N SER A 222 7.04 7.61 7.69
CA SER A 222 8.26 7.41 6.91
C SER A 222 8.42 6.00 6.36
N ASN A 223 9.07 5.87 5.20
CA ASN A 223 9.27 4.59 4.53
C ASN A 223 7.95 3.82 4.36
N VAL A 224 7.04 4.42 3.58
CA VAL A 224 5.71 3.87 3.27
C VAL A 224 5.67 3.47 1.81
N SER A 225 5.43 2.19 1.53
CA SER A 225 5.35 1.64 0.18
C SER A 225 3.98 1.04 -0.09
N ILE A 226 3.30 1.54 -1.11
CA ILE A 226 1.97 1.10 -1.50
C ILE A 226 2.02 0.72 -2.99
N SER A 227 1.74 -0.54 -3.32
CA SER A 227 1.79 -1.03 -4.70
C SER A 227 0.44 -1.57 -5.15
N GLY A 228 -0.03 -1.20 -6.34
CA GLY A 228 -1.29 -1.70 -6.90
C GLY A 228 -2.53 -1.24 -6.14
N HIS A 229 -2.51 -0.04 -5.57
CA HIS A 229 -3.68 0.51 -4.88
C HIS A 229 -4.80 0.78 -5.86
N HIS A 230 -5.95 0.16 -5.65
CA HIS A 230 -7.19 0.45 -6.36
C HIS A 230 -8.15 1.20 -5.44
N ALA A 231 -8.34 2.49 -5.68
CA ALA A 231 -9.43 3.23 -5.05
C ALA A 231 -10.56 3.44 -6.06
N ASN A 232 -11.79 3.13 -5.66
CA ASN A 232 -12.96 3.30 -6.53
C ASN A 232 -14.15 3.85 -5.75
N GLY A 233 -14.72 4.95 -6.23
CA GLY A 233 -15.95 5.48 -5.65
C GLY A 233 -15.76 6.07 -4.25
N CYS A 234 -14.56 6.44 -3.82
CA CYS A 234 -14.38 7.23 -2.60
C CYS A 234 -14.97 8.64 -2.78
N ARG A 235 -15.40 9.27 -1.69
CA ARG A 235 -16.16 10.53 -1.76
C ARG A 235 -15.27 11.78 -1.88
N ARG A 236 -14.10 11.79 -1.21
CA ARG A 236 -13.09 12.87 -1.34
C ARG A 236 -11.93 12.45 -2.22
N GLN A 237 -11.06 11.54 -1.77
CA GLN A 237 -9.86 11.18 -2.54
C GLN A 237 -9.72 9.69 -2.77
N GLY A 238 -9.02 9.31 -3.85
CA GLY A 238 -8.44 7.98 -3.95
C GLY A 238 -7.38 7.77 -2.87
N ALA A 239 -6.43 8.69 -2.77
CA ALA A 239 -5.45 8.77 -1.69
C ALA A 239 -5.12 10.22 -1.30
N THR A 240 -4.65 10.42 -0.07
CA THR A 240 -4.23 11.71 0.46
C THR A 240 -2.86 11.59 1.14
N ILE A 241 -1.96 12.55 0.88
CA ILE A 241 -0.69 12.70 1.60
C ILE A 241 -0.64 14.11 2.19
N THR A 242 -0.83 14.23 3.51
CA THR A 242 -0.68 15.51 4.22
C THR A 242 0.70 15.68 4.84
N SER A 243 1.41 14.58 5.08
CA SER A 243 2.82 14.60 5.53
C SER A 243 3.46 13.22 5.41
N GLY A 244 4.72 13.17 4.98
CA GLY A 244 5.52 11.95 4.92
C GLY A 244 6.93 12.15 4.35
N SER A 245 7.81 11.20 4.67
CA SER A 245 9.15 11.10 4.09
C SER A 245 9.44 9.71 3.53
N GLY A 246 9.80 9.60 2.26
CA GLY A 246 10.02 8.29 1.63
C GLY A 246 8.71 7.54 1.43
N ILE A 247 7.77 8.17 0.73
CA ILE A 247 6.47 7.57 0.39
C ILE A 247 6.49 7.17 -1.08
N THR A 248 6.15 5.92 -1.38
CA THR A 248 6.08 5.42 -2.75
C THR A 248 4.71 4.82 -3.03
N PHE A 249 4.02 5.32 -4.05
CA PHE A 249 2.91 4.64 -4.70
C PHE A 249 3.40 4.08 -6.05
N THR A 250 3.14 2.79 -6.32
CA THR A 250 3.49 2.15 -7.60
C THR A 250 2.27 1.55 -8.26
N ASN A 251 2.02 1.92 -9.51
CA ASN A 251 0.88 1.49 -10.33
C ASN A 251 -0.49 1.62 -9.62
N PRO A 252 -0.81 2.74 -8.95
CA PRO A 252 -2.17 2.91 -8.41
C PRO A 252 -3.18 3.19 -9.52
N LEU A 253 -4.42 2.73 -9.32
CA LEU A 253 -5.60 3.12 -10.07
C LEU A 253 -6.56 3.83 -9.11
N TRP A 254 -6.76 5.13 -9.33
CA TRP A 254 -7.74 5.92 -8.59
C TRP A 254 -8.85 6.34 -9.54
N GLU A 255 -10.06 5.82 -9.31
CA GLU A 255 -11.16 6.03 -10.25
C GLU A 255 -12.51 6.35 -9.60
N ASN A 256 -13.36 7.03 -10.37
CA ASN A 256 -14.73 7.39 -10.01
C ASN A 256 -14.82 8.14 -8.66
N ILE A 257 -13.82 8.98 -8.38
CA ILE A 257 -13.75 9.75 -7.14
C ILE A 257 -14.65 10.97 -7.25
N ALA A 258 -15.69 11.06 -6.41
CA ALA A 258 -16.69 12.11 -6.49
C ALA A 258 -17.53 12.24 -5.22
N GLY A 259 -18.00 13.45 -4.96
CA GLY A 259 -19.03 13.77 -3.97
C GLY A 259 -18.63 14.88 -2.99
N THR A 260 -17.34 15.07 -2.72
CA THR A 260 -16.84 16.17 -1.89
C THR A 260 -15.47 16.62 -2.38
N ALA A 261 -15.28 17.94 -2.44
CA ALA A 261 -14.06 18.54 -2.95
C ALA A 261 -12.83 18.18 -2.08
N PRO A 262 -11.63 18.09 -2.66
CA PRO A 262 -11.34 18.32 -4.08
C PRO A 262 -11.72 17.19 -5.04
N ALA A 263 -12.13 15.99 -4.60
CA ALA A 263 -12.60 14.91 -5.49
C ALA A 263 -11.54 14.35 -6.46
N CYS A 264 -10.28 14.31 -6.04
CA CYS A 264 -9.10 13.94 -6.83
C CYS A 264 -8.72 12.45 -6.72
N GLY A 265 -7.91 11.99 -7.69
CA GLY A 265 -7.27 10.67 -7.56
C GLY A 265 -6.27 10.64 -6.40
N LEU A 266 -5.36 11.61 -6.38
CA LEU A 266 -4.42 11.86 -5.28
C LEU A 266 -4.45 13.34 -4.88
N ASP A 267 -4.45 13.59 -3.58
CA ASP A 267 -4.36 14.93 -3.00
C ASP A 267 -3.13 15.02 -2.08
N ILE A 268 -2.18 15.89 -2.43
CA ILE A 268 -1.01 16.21 -1.60
C ILE A 268 -1.23 17.62 -1.02
N GLU A 269 -1.85 17.66 0.16
CA GLU A 269 -2.29 18.88 0.83
C GLU A 269 -1.86 18.83 2.31
N PRO A 270 -0.74 19.48 2.70
CA PRO A 270 -0.34 19.52 4.09
C PRO A 270 -1.33 20.32 4.92
N ASN A 271 -1.59 19.89 6.16
CA ASN A 271 -2.50 20.59 7.05
C ASN A 271 -1.88 21.86 7.67
N ASP A 272 -0.55 21.88 7.82
CA ASP A 272 0.18 22.96 8.48
C ASP A 272 1.69 22.94 8.15
N ASN A 273 2.42 23.91 8.71
CA ASN A 273 3.88 24.00 8.62
C ASN A 273 4.62 22.93 9.46
N ASN A 274 3.96 21.98 10.12
CA ASN A 274 4.63 20.81 10.71
C ASN A 274 4.74 19.65 9.70
N ALA A 275 4.08 19.74 8.55
CA ALA A 275 4.17 18.73 7.50
C ALA A 275 5.58 18.59 6.90
N VAL A 276 5.87 17.39 6.43
CA VAL A 276 7.07 17.03 5.67
C VAL A 276 6.60 16.46 4.34
N LEU A 277 7.19 16.88 3.23
CA LEU A 277 6.87 16.35 1.90
C LEU A 277 8.18 16.03 1.17
N GLN A 278 8.86 14.95 1.59
CA GLN A 278 10.21 14.62 1.12
C GLN A 278 10.29 13.21 0.55
N ALA A 279 11.06 13.03 -0.52
CA ALA A 279 11.23 11.75 -1.19
C ALA A 279 9.88 11.05 -1.47
N ILE A 280 8.89 11.80 -1.97
CA ILE A 280 7.58 11.27 -2.36
C ILE A 280 7.66 10.87 -3.83
N LYS A 281 7.32 9.62 -4.13
CA LYS A 281 7.37 9.04 -5.47
C LYS A 281 6.03 8.43 -5.85
N ILE A 282 5.43 8.93 -6.92
CA ILE A 282 4.20 8.38 -7.50
C ILE A 282 4.56 7.83 -8.88
N VAL A 283 4.58 6.51 -9.00
CA VAL A 283 5.11 5.79 -10.18
C VAL A 283 3.97 5.15 -10.95
N SER A 284 3.82 5.58 -12.21
CA SER A 284 2.80 5.11 -13.15
C SER A 284 1.36 5.13 -12.60
N PRO A 285 0.89 6.23 -11.98
CA PRO A 285 -0.50 6.32 -11.54
C PRO A 285 -1.45 6.40 -12.73
N THR A 286 -2.64 5.82 -12.59
CA THR A 286 -3.78 6.05 -13.48
C THR A 286 -4.92 6.72 -12.71
N THR A 287 -5.42 7.82 -13.25
CA THR A 287 -6.59 8.54 -12.72
C THR A 287 -7.70 8.54 -13.76
N GLN A 288 -8.93 8.23 -13.35
CA GLN A 288 -10.04 8.00 -14.28
C GLN A 288 -11.38 8.41 -13.67
N GLY A 289 -12.14 9.27 -14.35
CA GLY A 289 -13.49 9.62 -13.92
C GLY A 289 -13.57 10.29 -12.54
N CYS A 290 -12.49 10.93 -12.08
CA CYS A 290 -12.53 11.77 -10.90
C CYS A 290 -13.24 13.08 -11.23
N ALA A 291 -14.08 13.57 -10.30
CA ALA A 291 -14.81 14.82 -10.46
C ALA A 291 -13.92 16.05 -10.20
N GLY A 292 -12.80 15.88 -9.49
CA GLY A 292 -11.74 16.86 -9.31
C GLY A 292 -10.49 16.52 -10.14
N GLY A 293 -9.37 17.18 -9.84
CA GLY A 293 -8.11 16.96 -10.54
C GLY A 293 -7.61 15.51 -10.48
N GLY A 294 -6.88 15.03 -11.48
CA GLY A 294 -6.24 13.72 -11.44
C GLY A 294 -5.32 13.59 -10.21
N ILE A 295 -4.32 14.47 -10.15
CA ILE A 295 -3.45 14.65 -8.98
C ILE A 295 -3.41 16.13 -8.60
N LEU A 296 -3.68 16.45 -7.34
CA LEU A 296 -3.55 17.79 -6.77
C LEU A 296 -2.34 17.86 -5.84
N VAL A 297 -1.57 18.94 -5.96
CA VAL A 297 -0.55 19.37 -5.00
C VAL A 297 -0.90 20.79 -4.55
N TYR A 298 -1.48 20.92 -3.37
CA TYR A 298 -1.85 22.20 -2.77
C TYR A 298 -0.92 22.52 -1.61
N LEU A 299 -0.09 23.56 -1.70
CA LEU A 299 0.91 23.87 -0.66
C LEU A 299 0.55 25.08 0.23
N GLY A 300 -0.70 25.55 0.22
CA GLY A 300 -1.07 26.81 0.89
C GLY A 300 -0.89 26.84 2.40
N PHE A 301 -0.96 25.70 3.08
CA PHE A 301 -0.76 25.61 4.53
C PHE A 301 0.68 25.23 4.93
N LEU A 302 1.56 25.01 3.95
CA LEU A 302 2.94 24.59 4.22
C LEU A 302 3.87 25.73 4.68
N PRO A 303 3.78 26.98 4.17
CA PRO A 303 4.57 28.10 4.66
C PRO A 303 4.36 28.37 6.15
N GLY A 304 5.44 28.67 6.86
CA GLY A 304 5.41 29.00 8.29
C GLY A 304 6.82 29.10 8.89
N PRO A 305 6.94 29.12 10.23
CA PRO A 305 8.19 29.40 10.93
C PRO A 305 9.29 28.35 10.69
N VAL A 306 8.94 27.11 10.34
CA VAL A 306 9.90 26.05 10.01
C VAL A 306 10.17 26.09 8.51
N ALA A 307 11.42 26.33 8.13
CA ALA A 307 11.84 26.27 6.73
C ALA A 307 11.60 24.87 6.13
N LYS A 308 11.10 24.83 4.90
CA LYS A 308 10.70 23.60 4.21
C LYS A 308 11.52 23.32 2.97
N ASN A 309 11.70 22.04 2.71
CA ASN A 309 12.23 21.52 1.46
C ASN A 309 11.31 20.38 0.99
N VAL A 310 10.73 20.55 -0.20
CA VAL A 310 9.76 19.66 -0.84
C VAL A 310 10.47 18.83 -1.91
N ASP A 311 10.23 17.52 -1.95
CA ASP A 311 10.69 16.63 -3.03
C ASP A 311 9.58 15.65 -3.38
N ILE A 312 8.90 15.95 -4.50
CA ILE A 312 7.78 15.17 -5.04
C ILE A 312 8.08 14.82 -6.49
N GLN A 313 8.04 13.54 -6.81
CA GLN A 313 8.35 12.98 -8.13
C GLN A 313 7.18 12.12 -8.61
N ILE A 314 6.56 12.54 -9.70
CA ILE A 314 5.48 11.84 -10.38
C ILE A 314 6.01 11.38 -11.74
N THR A 315 5.83 10.12 -12.09
CA THR A 315 6.34 9.55 -13.35
C THR A 315 5.26 8.74 -14.04
N ASN A 316 5.16 8.89 -15.37
CA ASN A 316 4.23 8.15 -16.22
C ASN A 316 2.76 8.24 -15.78
N HIS A 317 2.34 9.39 -15.25
CA HIS A 317 0.94 9.60 -14.89
C HIS A 317 0.05 9.56 -16.13
N THR A 318 -0.90 8.64 -16.14
CA THR A 318 -1.96 8.57 -17.15
C THR A 318 -3.25 9.13 -16.56
N ASP A 319 -3.74 10.26 -17.07
CA ASP A 319 -5.00 10.87 -16.63
C ASP A 319 -6.10 10.76 -17.69
N ARG A 320 -7.30 10.38 -17.24
CA ARG A 320 -8.52 10.25 -18.04
C ARG A 320 -9.70 10.96 -17.38
N CYS A 321 -9.46 11.86 -16.43
CA CYS A 321 -10.49 12.68 -15.81
C CYS A 321 -11.02 13.75 -16.80
N THR A 322 -12.15 14.38 -16.47
CA THR A 322 -12.78 15.39 -17.34
C THR A 322 -12.42 16.82 -16.97
N THR A 323 -11.90 17.03 -15.78
CA THR A 323 -11.35 18.25 -15.18
C THR A 323 -9.86 18.37 -15.51
N ASP A 324 -9.02 18.87 -14.60
CA ASP A 324 -7.60 19.05 -14.78
C ASP A 324 -6.83 17.76 -14.46
N SER A 325 -5.74 17.50 -15.18
CA SER A 325 -5.00 16.25 -15.03
C SER A 325 -4.02 16.29 -13.86
N PHE A 326 -3.32 17.41 -13.68
CA PHE A 326 -2.32 17.61 -12.64
C PHE A 326 -2.32 19.08 -12.20
N ASP A 327 -2.56 19.31 -10.92
CA ASP A 327 -2.78 20.64 -10.36
C ASP A 327 -1.70 20.95 -9.34
N VAL A 328 -1.00 22.08 -9.50
CA VAL A 328 -0.01 22.56 -8.53
C VAL A 328 -0.33 24.00 -8.17
N GLN A 329 -0.69 24.24 -6.91
CA GLN A 329 -1.22 25.55 -6.52
C GLN A 329 -1.11 25.90 -5.04
N GLY A 330 -1.46 27.16 -4.73
CA GLY A 330 -1.77 27.64 -3.38
C GLY A 330 -0.57 28.19 -2.58
N LEU A 331 0.65 28.11 -3.09
CA LEU A 331 1.84 28.54 -2.36
C LEU A 331 1.99 30.06 -2.30
N ARG A 332 1.79 30.63 -1.10
CA ARG A 332 2.12 32.03 -0.77
C ARG A 332 3.13 32.08 0.36
N LEU A 333 4.38 32.45 0.06
CA LEU A 333 5.47 32.34 1.04
C LEU A 333 5.32 33.30 2.23
N ASN A 334 4.82 34.52 2.01
CA ASN A 334 4.65 35.53 3.07
C ASN A 334 5.91 35.72 3.94
N GLY A 335 7.09 35.71 3.31
CA GLY A 335 8.39 35.81 4.00
C GLY A 335 8.94 34.50 4.59
N CYS A 336 8.21 33.39 4.50
CA CYS A 336 8.66 32.07 4.92
C CYS A 336 9.46 31.36 3.81
N VAL A 337 10.16 30.28 4.17
CA VAL A 337 11.02 29.53 3.24
C VAL A 337 10.38 28.18 2.91
N VAL A 338 10.02 27.97 1.65
CA VAL A 338 9.64 26.67 1.09
C VAL A 338 10.42 26.48 -0.20
N THR A 339 11.32 25.49 -0.23
CA THR A 339 12.24 25.22 -1.35
C THR A 339 12.06 23.80 -1.88
N GLY A 340 12.84 23.41 -2.89
CA GLY A 340 12.88 22.03 -3.41
C GLY A 340 12.25 21.91 -4.79
N ALA A 341 11.63 20.77 -5.09
CA ALA A 341 11.07 20.49 -6.41
C ALA A 341 9.80 19.62 -6.40
N ILE A 342 8.94 19.88 -7.37
CA ILE A 342 7.79 19.05 -7.75
C ILE A 342 7.95 18.74 -9.24
N THR A 343 8.11 17.46 -9.59
CA THR A 343 8.36 17.06 -10.98
C THR A 343 7.33 16.05 -11.46
N SER A 344 6.76 16.26 -12.65
CA SER A 344 5.98 15.27 -13.40
C SER A 344 6.72 14.91 -14.69
N THR A 345 7.08 13.65 -14.89
CA THR A 345 7.88 13.19 -16.04
C THR A 345 7.13 12.16 -16.88
N ASN A 346 7.16 12.35 -18.20
CA ASN A 346 6.48 11.55 -19.21
C ASN A 346 4.96 11.33 -18.96
N PRO A 347 4.18 12.34 -18.54
CA PRO A 347 2.75 12.13 -18.35
C PRO A 347 2.01 11.97 -19.69
N VAL A 348 0.88 11.27 -19.64
CA VAL A 348 -0.12 11.17 -20.70
C VAL A 348 -1.44 11.66 -20.15
N TRP A 349 -1.85 12.85 -20.58
CA TRP A 349 -2.99 13.54 -20.00
C TRP A 349 -4.04 13.87 -21.06
N LYS A 350 -5.32 13.78 -20.66
CA LYS A 350 -6.42 14.22 -21.51
C LYS A 350 -6.52 15.75 -21.57
N LYS A 351 -6.17 16.44 -20.48
CA LYS A 351 -6.12 17.90 -20.42
C LYS A 351 -4.74 18.37 -19.98
N ASN A 352 -4.46 19.64 -20.23
CA ASN A 352 -3.20 20.21 -19.77
C ASN A 352 -3.21 20.34 -18.24
N TRP A 353 -2.03 20.39 -17.64
CA TRP A 353 -1.88 20.66 -16.20
C TRP A 353 -2.30 22.09 -15.84
N TYR A 354 -2.67 22.28 -14.57
CA TYR A 354 -3.03 23.57 -14.00
C TYR A 354 -1.96 24.04 -13.00
N PHE A 355 -1.55 25.30 -13.13
CA PHE A 355 -0.55 25.93 -12.27
C PHE A 355 -0.98 27.35 -11.92
N ALA A 356 -1.24 27.61 -10.64
CA ALA A 356 -1.78 28.89 -10.17
C ALA A 356 -1.38 29.21 -8.73
N ASP A 357 -1.57 30.45 -8.30
CA ASP A 357 -1.31 30.91 -6.93
C ASP A 357 0.06 30.43 -6.40
N TRP A 358 1.14 30.73 -7.14
CA TRP A 358 2.47 30.21 -6.82
C TRP A 358 3.53 31.31 -6.73
N ASP A 359 4.22 31.38 -5.60
CA ASP A 359 5.39 32.24 -5.44
C ASP A 359 6.60 31.68 -6.21
N SER A 360 7.19 32.49 -7.08
CA SER A 360 8.34 32.12 -7.90
C SER A 360 9.60 31.74 -7.11
N ASN A 361 9.71 32.16 -5.84
CA ASN A 361 10.81 31.76 -4.95
C ASN A 361 10.57 30.41 -4.26
N GLY A 362 9.41 29.79 -4.50
CA GLY A 362 9.02 28.50 -3.97
C GLY A 362 9.76 27.31 -4.57
N PRO A 363 9.31 26.07 -4.31
CA PRO A 363 9.81 24.88 -4.98
C PRO A 363 9.68 25.00 -6.50
N LYS A 364 10.69 24.51 -7.22
CA LYS A 364 10.65 24.45 -8.68
C LYS A 364 9.63 23.41 -9.12
N VAL A 365 8.66 23.84 -9.93
CA VAL A 365 7.70 22.93 -10.55
C VAL A 365 8.15 22.63 -11.98
N SER A 366 8.14 21.36 -12.39
CA SER A 366 8.60 20.95 -13.72
C SER A 366 7.75 19.84 -14.29
N VAL A 367 7.25 20.05 -15.51
CA VAL A 367 6.58 19.01 -16.31
C VAL A 367 7.47 18.68 -17.50
N VAL A 368 7.89 17.43 -17.62
CA VAL A 368 8.89 16.97 -18.58
C VAL A 368 8.26 15.95 -19.54
N ASN A 369 8.36 16.20 -20.84
CA ASN A 369 7.82 15.38 -21.92
C ASN A 369 6.31 15.03 -21.81
N PRO A 370 5.41 16.02 -21.58
CA PRO A 370 3.98 15.73 -21.52
C PRO A 370 3.43 15.35 -22.89
N LYS A 371 2.54 14.36 -22.91
CA LYS A 371 1.65 14.08 -24.04
C LYS A 371 0.24 14.48 -23.63
N VAL A 372 -0.32 15.49 -24.31
CA VAL A 372 -1.68 15.97 -24.06
C VAL A 372 -2.51 15.74 -25.32
N GLY A 373 -3.66 15.06 -25.21
CA GLY A 373 -4.50 14.73 -26.37
C GLY A 373 -5.76 13.97 -26.05
#